data_AF-K2FFN1-F1
#
_entry.id   AF-K2FFN1-F1
#
_cell.length_a   1.000
_cell.length_b   1.000
_cell.length_c   1.000
_cell.angle_alpha   90.00
_cell.angle_beta   90.00
_cell.angle_gamma   90.00
#
_symmetry.space_group_name_H-M   'P 1'
#
loop_
_entity.id
_entity.type
_entity.pdbx_description
1 polymer ?
#
loop_
_entity_poly.entity_id
_entity_poly.type
_entity_poly.pdbx_seq_one_letter_code
_entity_poly.pdbx_strand_id
1 'polypeptide(L)'
;MDRQKQVQTFRIRVLAVVESSPVTLTGREISQATGVPYKQTIDALNGLLNYGRVSRTGHKFTARWSRVQATPSVSHLSMLINNFERNRK
;
A
#
# COMPACT_ATOMS: atom_id res chain seq x y z
N MET A 1 0.57 -7.26 -28.37
CA MET A 1 0.07 -6.26 -27.39
C MET A 1 1.17 -5.26 -27.11
N ASP A 2 0.81 -3.97 -26.96
CA ASP A 2 1.75 -2.90 -26.61
C ASP A 2 2.31 -3.08 -25.19
N ARG A 3 3.63 -2.94 -25.02
CA ARG A 3 4.33 -3.12 -23.73
C ARG A 3 3.82 -2.15 -22.65
N GLN A 4 3.43 -0.93 -23.03
CA GLN A 4 2.92 0.06 -22.09
C GLN A 4 1.54 -0.35 -21.54
N LYS A 5 0.68 -0.90 -22.40
CA LYS A 5 -0.63 -1.43 -21.99
C LYS A 5 -0.48 -2.58 -20.98
N GLN A 6 0.48 -3.48 -21.22
CA GLN A 6 0.74 -4.60 -20.31
C GLN A 6 1.20 -4.12 -18.91
N VAL A 7 2.07 -3.11 -18.84
CA VAL A 7 2.54 -2.53 -17.57
C VAL A 7 1.38 -1.87 -16.80
N GLN A 8 0.48 -1.16 -17.49
CA GLN A 8 -0.71 -0.59 -16.86
C GLN A 8 -1.61 -1.69 -16.28
N THR A 9 -1.85 -2.77 -17.03
CA THR A 9 -2.62 -3.93 -16.56
C THR A 9 -2.01 -4.54 -15.30
N PHE A 10 -0.68 -4.68 -15.22
CA PHE A 10 -0.02 -5.21 -14.04
C PHE A 10 -0.19 -4.31 -12.81
N ARG A 11 -0.04 -2.99 -12.96
CA ARG A 11 -0.26 -2.04 -11.86
C ARG A 11 -1.67 -2.10 -11.30
N ILE A 12 -2.68 -2.20 -12.17
CA ILE A 12 -4.08 -2.30 -11.75
C ILE A 12 -4.32 -3.57 -10.93
N ARG A 13 -3.83 -4.72 -11.40
CA ARG A 13 -3.99 -6.00 -10.68
C ARG A 13 -3.28 -6.00 -9.32
N VAL A 14 -2.05 -5.46 -9.28
CA VAL A 14 -1.29 -5.31 -8.03
C VAL A 14 -2.01 -4.38 -7.05
N LEU A 15 -2.51 -3.24 -7.52
CA LEU A 15 -3.23 -2.29 -6.67
C LEU A 15 -4.48 -2.91 -6.06
N ALA A 16 -5.29 -3.63 -6.85
CA ALA A 16 -6.49 -4.29 -6.36
C ALA A 16 -6.22 -5.29 -5.22
N VAL A 17 -5.12 -6.05 -5.30
CA VAL A 17 -4.71 -6.98 -4.22
C VAL A 17 -4.28 -6.22 -2.97
N VAL A 18 -3.51 -5.13 -3.13
CA VAL A 18 -3.04 -4.34 -1.98
C VAL A 18 -4.19 -3.59 -1.30
N GLU A 19 -5.15 -3.07 -2.05
CA GLU A 19 -6.31 -2.34 -1.51
C GLU A 19 -7.32 -3.27 -0.81
N SER A 20 -7.46 -4.52 -1.28
CA SER A 20 -8.36 -5.51 -0.68
C SER A 20 -7.79 -6.20 0.55
N SER A 21 -6.46 -6.23 0.72
CA SER A 21 -5.84 -6.85 1.88
C SER A 21 -5.99 -5.99 3.15
N PRO A 22 -6.49 -6.54 4.26
CA PRO A 22 -6.52 -5.83 5.54
C PRO A 22 -5.14 -5.79 6.22
N VAL A 23 -4.21 -6.63 5.78
CA VAL A 23 -2.86 -6.75 6.34
C VAL A 23 -1.80 -6.29 5.34
N THR A 24 -0.62 -5.94 5.84
CA THR A 24 0.54 -5.68 4.99
C THR A 24 1.00 -6.98 4.32
N LEU A 25 1.37 -6.94 3.05
CA LEU A 25 1.80 -8.09 2.26
C LEU A 25 3.23 -7.92 1.74
N THR A 26 3.97 -9.01 1.61
CA THR A 26 5.26 -9.04 0.92
C THR A 26 5.07 -8.98 -0.59
N GLY A 27 6.12 -8.58 -1.32
CA GLY A 27 6.08 -8.62 -2.78
C GLY A 27 5.84 -10.02 -3.36
N ARG A 28 6.27 -11.07 -2.64
CA ARG A 28 6.08 -12.47 -3.05
C ARG A 28 4.61 -12.90 -2.94
N GLU A 29 3.96 -12.58 -1.82
CA GLU A 29 2.53 -12.86 -1.61
C GLU A 29 1.67 -12.17 -2.68
N ILE A 30 1.99 -10.91 -3.01
CA ILE A 30 1.28 -10.14 -4.04
C ILE A 30 1.51 -10.76 -5.43
N SER A 31 2.74 -11.18 -5.74
CA SER A 31 3.05 -11.84 -7.02
C SER A 31 2.27 -13.15 -7.19
N GLN A 32 2.16 -13.95 -6.11
CA GLN A 32 1.37 -15.18 -6.11
C GLN A 32 -0.13 -14.90 -6.26
N ALA A 33 -0.67 -13.92 -5.54
CA ALA A 33 -2.09 -13.57 -5.60
C ALA A 33 -2.52 -12.99 -6.96
N THR A 34 -1.65 -12.23 -7.62
CA THR A 34 -1.96 -11.60 -8.92
C THR A 34 -1.63 -12.47 -10.13
N GLY A 35 -0.77 -13.49 -9.96
CA GLY A 35 -0.15 -14.24 -11.05
C GLY A 35 0.83 -13.41 -11.90
N VAL A 36 1.20 -12.21 -11.46
CA VAL A 36 2.17 -11.35 -12.14
C VAL A 36 3.59 -11.77 -11.73
N PRO A 37 4.55 -11.90 -12.66
CA PRO A 37 5.93 -12.25 -12.31
C PRO A 37 6.51 -11.32 -11.25
N TYR A 38 7.32 -11.86 -10.33
CA TYR A 38 7.83 -11.11 -9.17
C TYR A 38 8.50 -9.79 -9.56
N LYS A 39 9.37 -9.79 -10.58
CA LYS A 39 10.03 -8.57 -11.07
C LYS A 39 9.01 -7.49 -11.49
N GLN A 40 8.00 -7.88 -12.28
CA GLN A 40 6.94 -6.99 -12.73
C GLN A 40 6.05 -6.51 -11.58
N THR A 41 5.86 -7.36 -10.56
CA THR A 41 5.17 -6.99 -9.32
C THR A 41 5.93 -5.89 -8.57
N ILE A 42 7.24 -6.03 -8.41
CA ILE A 42 8.08 -5.01 -7.77
C ILE A 42 8.09 -3.71 -8.57
N ASP A 43 8.22 -3.78 -9.90
CA ASP A 43 8.18 -2.61 -10.77
C ASP A 43 6.82 -1.89 -10.68
N ALA A 44 5.73 -2.64 -10.62
CA ALA A 44 4.39 -2.11 -10.42
C ALA A 44 4.23 -1.44 -9.03
N LEU A 45 4.69 -2.10 -7.96
CA LEU A 45 4.64 -1.57 -6.59
C LEU A 45 5.44 -0.28 -6.43
N ASN A 46 6.65 -0.22 -7.00
CA ASN A 46 7.46 1.00 -6.99
C ASN A 46 6.77 2.12 -7.78
N GLY A 47 6.16 1.80 -8.92
CA GLY A 47 5.35 2.77 -9.67
C GLY A 47 4.18 3.31 -8.83
N LEU A 48 3.41 2.42 -8.20
CA LEU A 48 2.29 2.79 -7.34
C LEU A 48 2.71 3.59 -6.10
N LEU A 49 3.89 3.30 -5.54
CA LEU A 49 4.48 4.07 -4.44
C LEU A 49 4.79 5.50 -4.88
N ASN A 50 5.39 5.68 -6.06
CA ASN A 50 5.67 6.99 -6.62
C ASN A 50 4.39 7.79 -6.91
N TYR A 51 3.28 7.10 -7.22
CA TYR A 51 1.95 7.71 -7.36
C TYR A 51 1.21 7.93 -6.02
N GLY A 52 1.81 7.56 -4.89
CA GLY A 52 1.16 7.68 -3.57
C GLY A 52 -0.09 6.79 -3.42
N ARG A 53 -0.17 5.67 -4.15
CA ARG A 53 -1.31 4.73 -4.11
C ARG A 53 -1.14 3.59 -3.12
N VAL A 54 0.11 3.28 -2.76
CA VAL A 54 0.46 2.25 -1.78
C VAL A 54 1.50 2.79 -0.82
N SER A 55 1.53 2.22 0.39
CA SER A 55 2.57 2.47 1.38
C SER A 55 3.52 1.27 1.46
N ARG A 56 4.80 1.56 1.74
CA ARG A 56 5.86 0.58 1.93
C ARG A 56 6.48 0.74 3.31
N THR A 57 6.64 -0.36 4.01
CA THR A 57 7.40 -0.45 5.27
C THR A 57 8.54 -1.45 5.12
N GLY A 58 9.66 -1.25 5.83
CA GLY A 58 10.82 -2.14 5.77
C GLY A 58 11.75 -1.95 4.56
N HIS A 59 12.89 -2.65 4.58
CA HIS A 59 13.96 -2.52 3.58
C HIS A 59 13.95 -3.67 2.58
N LYS A 60 14.33 -3.41 1.32
CA LYS A 60 14.50 -4.36 0.20
C LYS A 60 13.73 -5.70 0.34
N PHE A 61 14.33 -6.69 1.02
CA PHE A 61 13.84 -8.06 1.15
C PHE A 61 12.77 -8.27 2.23
N THR A 62 12.68 -7.37 3.21
CA THR A 62 11.66 -7.34 4.25
C THR A 62 10.55 -6.33 3.96
N ALA A 63 10.53 -5.77 2.75
CA ALA A 63 9.55 -4.77 2.36
C ALA A 63 8.13 -5.36 2.40
N ARG A 64 7.25 -4.70 3.17
CA ARG A 64 5.82 -4.99 3.22
C ARG A 64 5.03 -3.82 2.65
N TRP A 65 3.97 -4.15 1.95
CA TRP A 65 3.16 -3.24 1.16
C TRP A 65 1.72 -3.24 1.67
N SER A 66 1.11 -2.07 1.69
CA SER A 66 -0.27 -1.90 2.14
C SER A 66 -0.94 -0.75 1.42
N ARG A 67 -2.27 -0.69 1.51
CA ARG A 67 -3.01 0.52 1.15
C ARG A 67 -2.48 1.72 1.94
N VAL A 68 -2.52 2.90 1.32
CA VAL A 68 -2.22 4.14 2.06
C VAL A 68 -3.26 4.29 3.16
N GLN A 69 -2.80 4.34 4.41
CA GLN A 69 -3.68 4.68 5.52
C GLN A 69 -3.99 6.17 5.42
N ALA A 70 -5.27 6.53 5.53
CA ALA A 70 -5.64 7.92 5.68
C ALA A 70 -4.93 8.46 6.93
N THR A 71 -4.10 9.49 6.75
CA THR A 71 -3.60 10.23 7.90
C THR A 71 -4.80 10.77 8.66
N PRO A 72 -4.90 10.53 9.98
CA PRO A 72 -6.00 11.09 10.76
C PRO A 72 -5.95 12.62 10.60
N SER A 73 -7.11 13.20 10.28
CA SER A 73 -7.20 14.66 10.14
C SER A 73 -6.80 15.35 11.45
N VAL A 74 -6.28 16.58 11.35
CA VAL A 74 -5.90 17.40 12.51
C VAL A 74 -7.07 17.50 13.50
N SER A 75 -8.30 17.67 12.99
CA SER A 75 -9.51 17.73 13.81
C SER A 75 -9.73 16.46 14.65
N HIS A 76 -9.45 15.29 14.08
CA HIS A 76 -9.56 14.02 14.80
C HIS A 76 -8.48 13.90 15.89
N LEU A 77 -7.24 14.33 15.60
CA LEU A 77 -6.16 14.35 16.58
C LEU A 77 -6.46 15.30 17.74
N SER A 78 -6.98 16.50 17.45
CA SER A 78 -7.41 17.46 18.48
C SER A 78 -8.51 16.89 19.39
N MET A 79 -9.49 16.16 18.84
CA MET A 79 -10.51 15.48 19.66
C MET A 79 -9.89 14.43 20.60
N LEU A 80 -8.94 13.61 20.11
CA LEU A 80 -8.30 12.59 20.93
C LEU A 80 -7.48 13.19 22.08
N ILE A 81 -6.74 14.27 21.83
CA ILE A 81 -5.97 14.98 22.86
C ILE A 81 -6.91 15.57 23.93
N ASN A 82 -7.98 16.26 23.53
CA ASN A 82 -8.96 16.83 24.46
C ASN A 82 -9.69 15.77 25.29
N ASN A 83 -9.96 14.59 24.71
CA ASN A 83 -10.55 13.47 25.46
C ASN A 83 -9.57 12.92 26.50
N PHE A 84 -8.29 12.83 26.17
CA PHE A 84 -7.27 12.35 27.09
C PHE A 84 -7.07 13.29 28.29
N GLU A 85 -7.03 14.60 28.06
CA GLU A 85 -6.92 15.60 29.14
C GLU A 85 -8.12 15.60 30.08
N ARG A 86 -9.32 15.35 29.55
CA ARG A 86 -10.55 15.26 30.36
C ARG A 86 -10.58 14.05 31.28
N ASN A 87 -10.03 12.91 30.86
CA ASN A 87 -10.02 11.67 31.67
C ASN A 87 -8.87 11.61 32.69
N ARG A 88 -8.00 12.62 32.74
CA ARG A 88 -6.92 12.74 33.72
C ARG A 88 -7.30 13.54 34.99
N LYS A 89 -8.50 14.13 35.02
CA LYS A 89 -9.06 14.81 36.19
C LYS A 89 -10.09 13.91 36.86
#